data_AF-A0ABC9Z5F1-F1
#
_entry.id   AF-A0ABC9Z5F1-F1
#
_cell.length_a   1.000
_cell.length_b   1.000
_cell.length_c   1.000
_cell.angle_alpha   90.00
_cell.angle_beta   90.00
_cell.angle_gamma   90.00
#
_symmetry.space_group_name_H-M   'P 1'
#
loop_
_entity.id
_entity.type
_entity.pdbx_description
1 polymer ?
#
loop_
_entity_poly.entity_id
_entity_poly.type
_entity_poly.pdbx_seq_one_letter_code
_entity_poly.pdbx_strand_id
1 'polypeptide(L)'
;MSVAALTAEVRELSALAEQMVEIVRPYVGAGLVLEVATRAESADSIAYRDTVRSWRSPVRLLLISIPDGDAGADNAYDDWVHWIAGGGLLAVGNQRLYARAMASGKFRELPTTGAIRILQRIAACN
;
A
#
# COMPACT_ATOMS: atom_id res chain seq x y z
N MET A 1 1.03 -24.64 12.93
CA MET A 1 0.85 -23.78 11.74
C MET A 1 1.34 -22.40 12.12
N SER A 2 2.44 -21.93 11.53
CA SER A 2 2.99 -20.59 11.80
C SER A 2 2.08 -19.55 11.14
N VAL A 3 1.66 -18.53 11.88
CA VAL A 3 0.80 -17.45 11.37
C VAL A 3 1.72 -16.28 11.02
N ALA A 4 1.79 -15.92 9.74
CA ALA A 4 2.52 -14.72 9.32
C ALA A 4 1.88 -13.47 9.93
N ALA A 5 2.70 -12.53 10.40
CA ALA A 5 2.23 -11.28 11.00
C ALA A 5 2.36 -10.13 10.01
N LEU A 6 1.41 -9.20 10.03
CA LEU A 6 1.48 -7.96 9.26
C LEU A 6 2.43 -6.96 9.92
N THR A 7 3.14 -6.19 9.12
CA THR A 7 3.92 -5.02 9.54
C THR A 7 3.55 -3.81 8.68
N ALA A 8 3.70 -2.61 9.23
CA ALA A 8 3.50 -1.34 8.53
C ALA A 8 4.70 -0.45 8.81
N GLU A 9 5.46 -0.12 7.77
CA GLU A 9 6.74 0.57 7.92
C GLU A 9 6.83 1.77 6.97
N VAL A 10 7.24 2.92 7.50
CA VAL A 10 7.52 4.11 6.69
C VAL A 10 8.82 3.88 5.91
N ARG A 11 8.78 4.22 4.62
CA ARG A 11 9.91 4.06 3.71
C ARG A 11 10.33 5.41 3.13
N GLU A 12 11.62 5.51 2.84
CA GLU A 12 12.12 6.52 1.93
C GLU A 12 11.78 6.14 0.49
N LEU A 13 11.46 7.13 -0.35
CA LEU A 13 11.15 6.87 -1.76
C LEU A 13 12.34 6.21 -2.48
N SER A 14 13.57 6.56 -2.10
CA SER A 14 14.81 5.99 -2.65
C SER A 14 15.03 4.52 -2.30
N ALA A 15 14.28 3.96 -1.35
CA ALA A 15 14.35 2.54 -1.00
C ALA A 15 13.54 1.65 -1.97
N LEU A 16 12.77 2.25 -2.89
CA LEU A 16 11.98 1.54 -3.88
C LEU A 16 12.81 1.21 -5.13
N ALA A 17 12.35 0.24 -5.92
CA ALA A 17 12.98 -0.07 -7.22
C ALA A 17 12.98 1.16 -8.14
N GLU A 18 14.10 1.42 -8.82
CA GLU A 18 14.33 2.63 -9.63
C GLU A 18 13.21 2.90 -10.65
N GLN A 19 12.77 1.88 -11.38
CA GLN A 19 11.68 1.98 -12.35
C GLN A 19 10.35 2.42 -11.70
N MET A 20 10.09 1.97 -10.47
CA MET A 20 8.92 2.41 -9.73
C MET A 20 9.06 3.86 -9.28
N VAL A 21 10.27 4.26 -8.82
CA VAL A 21 10.56 5.64 -8.40
C VAL A 21 10.27 6.64 -9.52
N GLU A 22 10.67 6.35 -10.76
CA GLU A 22 10.38 7.23 -11.90
C GLU A 22 8.88 7.49 -12.09
N ILE A 23 8.07 6.44 -11.94
CA ILE A 23 6.62 6.52 -12.11
C ILE A 23 5.97 7.27 -10.94
N VAL A 24 6.36 6.99 -9.71
CA VAL A 24 5.66 7.49 -8.51
C VAL A 24 6.14 8.87 -8.06
N ARG A 25 7.39 9.26 -8.36
CA ARG A 25 8.00 10.51 -7.89
C ARG A 25 7.13 11.76 -8.11
N PRO A 26 6.49 11.97 -9.29
CA PRO A 26 5.63 13.14 -9.51
C PRO A 26 4.41 13.21 -8.59
N TYR A 27 3.96 12.07 -8.06
CA TYR A 27 2.78 11.96 -7.22
C TYR A 27 3.13 11.96 -5.73
N VAL A 28 4.30 11.45 -5.37
CA VAL A 28 4.73 11.33 -3.97
C VAL A 28 5.30 12.65 -3.46
N GLY A 29 6.17 13.32 -4.24
CA GLY A 29 6.90 14.50 -3.76
C GLY A 29 7.69 14.17 -2.49
N ALA A 30 7.54 15.02 -1.46
CA ALA A 30 8.12 14.80 -0.12
C ALA A 30 7.15 14.09 0.85
N GLY A 31 6.06 13.53 0.35
CA GLY A 31 5.05 12.91 1.22
C GLY A 31 5.34 11.45 1.54
N LEU A 32 4.53 10.93 2.46
CA LEU A 32 4.80 9.67 3.14
C LEU A 32 4.61 8.45 2.23
N VAL A 33 5.62 7.57 2.21
CA VAL A 33 5.55 6.22 1.63
C VAL A 33 5.39 5.22 2.77
N LEU A 34 4.34 4.40 2.71
CA LEU A 34 4.07 3.35 3.66
C LEU A 34 4.11 2.00 2.96
N GLU A 35 4.91 1.07 3.48
CA GLU A 35 4.89 -0.32 3.06
C GLU A 35 4.16 -1.18 4.11
N VAL A 36 3.26 -2.03 3.63
CA VAL A 36 2.58 -3.05 4.44
C VAL A 36 2.92 -4.42 3.86
N ALA A 37 3.50 -5.28 4.69
CA ALA A 37 4.00 -6.59 4.29
C ALA A 37 3.69 -7.66 5.33
N THR A 38 3.83 -8.92 4.94
CA THR A 38 3.79 -10.08 5.85
C THR A 38 5.21 -10.49 6.21
N ARG A 39 5.50 -10.66 7.49
CA ARG A 39 6.78 -11.16 8.00
C ARG A 39 6.59 -12.50 8.72
N ALA A 40 7.47 -13.46 8.45
CA ALA A 40 7.48 -14.73 9.16
C ALA A 40 7.94 -14.50 10.61
N GLU A 41 7.18 -15.05 11.57
CA GLU A 41 7.48 -15.07 13.01
C GLU A 41 7.84 -13.71 13.61
N SER A 42 6.83 -12.90 13.95
CA SER A 42 7.06 -11.71 14.77
C SER A 42 6.04 -11.54 15.89
N ALA A 43 6.51 -11.00 17.02
CA ALA A 43 5.66 -10.43 18.07
C ALA A 43 4.96 -9.14 17.59
N ASP A 44 5.23 -8.70 16.36
CA ASP A 44 4.85 -7.39 15.83
C ASP A 44 3.38 -7.29 15.42
N SER A 45 2.57 -8.34 15.58
CA SER A 45 1.13 -8.25 15.33
C SER A 45 0.46 -7.21 16.24
N ILE A 46 0.92 -7.06 17.49
CA ILE A 46 0.44 -5.99 18.40
C ILE A 46 0.92 -4.63 17.88
N ALA A 47 2.20 -4.51 17.53
CA ALA A 47 2.78 -3.26 17.01
C ALA A 47 2.07 -2.78 15.74
N TYR A 48 1.72 -3.69 14.82
CA TYR A 48 0.91 -3.38 13.65
C TYR A 48 -0.46 -2.81 14.02
N ARG A 49 -1.18 -3.48 14.93
CA ARG A 49 -2.51 -3.03 15.38
C ARG A 49 -2.45 -1.68 16.07
N ASP A 50 -1.45 -1.44 16.90
CA ASP A 50 -1.26 -0.17 17.57
C ASP A 50 -0.94 0.93 16.55
N THR A 51 -0.12 0.62 15.55
CA THR A 51 0.19 1.52 14.43
C THR A 51 -1.07 1.90 13.67
N VAL A 52 -1.90 0.92 13.25
CA VAL A 52 -3.19 1.16 12.57
C VAL A 52 -4.10 2.06 13.41
N ARG A 53 -4.16 1.82 14.73
CA ARG A 53 -5.01 2.59 15.65
C ARG A 53 -4.53 4.02 15.87
N SER A 54 -3.22 4.23 15.94
CA SER A 54 -2.62 5.55 16.21
C SER A 54 -2.37 6.37 14.96
N TRP A 55 -2.44 5.78 13.75
CA TRP A 55 -2.09 6.44 12.51
C TRP A 55 -3.03 7.60 12.16
N ARG A 56 -2.48 8.79 11.88
CA ARG A 56 -3.27 9.98 11.51
C ARG A 56 -2.72 10.75 10.31
N SER A 57 -1.68 10.23 9.67
CA SER A 57 -0.95 10.94 8.62
C SER A 57 -1.42 10.51 7.23
N PRO A 58 -1.78 11.44 6.31
CA PRO A 58 -2.09 11.07 4.93
C PRO A 58 -0.90 10.38 4.24
N VAL A 59 -1.17 9.29 3.54
CA VAL A 59 -0.17 8.50 2.80
C VAL A 59 -0.15 8.97 1.35
N ARG A 60 1.03 9.24 0.77
CA ARG A 60 1.15 9.57 -0.66
C ARG A 60 1.40 8.33 -1.53
N LEU A 61 2.02 7.30 -0.98
CA LEU A 61 2.16 5.99 -1.63
C LEU A 61 1.98 4.88 -0.58
N LEU A 62 0.97 4.05 -0.76
CA LEU A 62 0.79 2.80 -0.03
C LEU A 62 1.26 1.64 -0.90
N LEU A 63 2.27 0.90 -0.44
CA LEU A 63 2.74 -0.33 -1.06
C LEU A 63 2.25 -1.51 -0.23
N ILE A 64 1.44 -2.39 -0.82
CA ILE A 64 1.03 -3.66 -0.18
C ILE A 64 1.85 -4.79 -0.80
N SER A 65 2.94 -5.16 -0.13
CA SER A 65 3.91 -6.19 -0.51
C SER A 65 3.54 -7.56 0.08
N ILE A 66 2.28 -7.97 -0.08
CA ILE A 66 1.76 -9.23 0.48
C ILE A 66 1.51 -10.23 -0.66
N PRO A 67 1.97 -11.49 -0.54
CA PRO A 67 1.79 -12.51 -1.56
C PRO A 67 0.31 -12.77 -1.91
N ASP A 68 0.08 -13.31 -3.11
CA ASP A 68 -1.26 -13.76 -3.49
C ASP A 68 -1.70 -14.97 -2.67
N GLY A 69 -2.97 -15.01 -2.29
CA GLY A 69 -3.54 -16.03 -1.40
C GLY A 69 -3.29 -15.84 0.11
N ASP A 70 -2.48 -14.87 0.53
CA ASP A 70 -2.32 -14.55 1.96
C ASP A 70 -3.54 -13.79 2.49
N ALA A 71 -4.15 -14.29 3.57
CA ALA A 71 -5.33 -13.70 4.19
C ALA A 71 -5.06 -12.29 4.76
N GLY A 72 -3.80 -11.95 5.06
CA GLY A 72 -3.38 -10.63 5.52
C GLY A 72 -3.56 -9.53 4.46
N ALA A 73 -3.67 -9.88 3.18
CA ALA A 73 -3.80 -8.92 2.09
C ALA A 73 -5.08 -8.07 2.20
N ASP A 74 -6.23 -8.69 2.53
CA ASP A 74 -7.49 -7.96 2.69
C ASP A 74 -7.47 -7.05 3.91
N ASN A 75 -6.93 -7.55 5.04
CA ASN A 75 -6.82 -6.77 6.28
C ASN A 75 -5.93 -5.55 6.05
N ALA A 76 -4.78 -5.73 5.41
CA ALA A 76 -3.89 -4.63 5.04
C ALA A 76 -4.58 -3.62 4.11
N TYR A 77 -5.37 -4.09 3.14
CA TYR A 77 -6.12 -3.20 2.26
C TYR A 77 -7.13 -2.36 3.05
N ASP A 78 -7.94 -2.99 3.89
CA ASP A 78 -8.99 -2.33 4.66
C ASP A 78 -8.44 -1.35 5.71
N ASP A 79 -7.36 -1.74 6.39
CA ASP A 79 -6.70 -0.91 7.40
C ASP A 79 -6.04 0.34 6.81
N TRP A 80 -5.58 0.29 5.54
CA TRP A 80 -4.67 1.31 5.01
C TRP A 80 -5.17 2.10 3.79
N VAL A 81 -5.99 1.51 2.92
CA VAL A 81 -6.33 2.14 1.63
C VAL A 81 -7.00 3.51 1.78
N HIS A 82 -7.75 3.71 2.87
CA HIS A 82 -8.48 4.95 3.13
C HIS A 82 -7.56 6.12 3.52
N TRP A 83 -6.33 5.84 3.98
CA TRP A 83 -5.32 6.85 4.34
C TRP A 83 -4.61 7.45 3.14
N ILE A 84 -4.73 6.85 1.94
CA ILE A 84 -4.12 7.37 0.72
C ILE A 84 -4.70 8.75 0.44
N ALA A 85 -3.89 9.82 0.42
CA ALA A 85 -4.35 11.16 0.12
C ALA A 85 -4.98 11.26 -1.30
N GLY A 86 -5.81 12.28 -1.53
CA GLY A 86 -6.29 12.59 -2.89
C GLY A 86 -5.11 12.77 -3.85
N GLY A 87 -5.15 12.08 -4.99
CA GLY A 87 -4.05 12.05 -5.97
C GLY A 87 -2.84 11.19 -5.57
N GLY A 88 -2.85 10.58 -4.38
CA GLY A 88 -1.85 9.61 -3.93
C GLY A 88 -1.99 8.25 -4.62
N LEU A 89 -1.12 7.32 -4.28
CA LEU A 89 -0.92 6.07 -5.00
C LEU A 89 -1.11 4.83 -4.12
N LEU A 90 -1.61 3.76 -4.75
CA LEU A 90 -1.62 2.39 -4.25
C LEU A 90 -0.76 1.53 -5.19
N ALA A 91 0.26 0.88 -4.66
CA ALA A 91 1.06 -0.11 -5.37
C ALA A 91 0.72 -1.51 -4.85
N VAL A 92 0.31 -2.41 -5.75
CA VAL A 92 -0.11 -3.78 -5.40
C VAL A 92 0.45 -4.78 -6.41
N GLY A 93 1.05 -5.87 -5.91
CA GLY A 93 1.44 -7.03 -6.71
C GLY A 93 0.38 -8.15 -6.73
N ASN A 94 -0.71 -7.98 -5.97
CA ASN A 94 -1.76 -8.98 -5.80
C ASN A 94 -2.94 -8.69 -6.74
N GLN A 95 -3.33 -9.67 -7.56
CA GLN A 95 -4.40 -9.53 -8.56
C GLN A 95 -5.78 -9.30 -7.92
N ARG A 96 -6.05 -9.92 -6.78
CA ARG A 96 -7.30 -9.75 -6.02
C ARG A 96 -7.43 -8.34 -5.47
N LEU A 97 -6.36 -7.78 -4.89
CA LEU A 97 -6.37 -6.40 -4.39
C LEU A 97 -6.47 -5.38 -5.54
N TYR A 98 -5.79 -5.64 -6.66
CA TYR A 98 -5.94 -4.85 -7.89
C TYR A 98 -7.41 -4.83 -8.34
N ALA A 99 -8.03 -6.00 -8.51
CA ALA A 99 -9.43 -6.11 -8.93
C ALA A 99 -10.38 -5.39 -7.96
N ARG A 100 -10.16 -5.56 -6.65
CA ARG A 100 -10.91 -4.87 -5.59
C ARG A 100 -10.79 -3.34 -5.69
N ALA A 101 -9.57 -2.83 -5.87
CA ALA A 101 -9.33 -1.39 -5.99
C ALA A 101 -9.99 -0.81 -7.24
N MET A 102 -9.87 -1.49 -8.39
CA MET A 102 -10.52 -1.04 -9.63
C MET A 102 -12.04 -1.08 -9.53
N ALA A 103 -12.61 -2.14 -8.94
CA ALA A 103 -14.05 -2.26 -8.74
C ALA A 103 -14.64 -1.17 -7.82
N SER A 104 -13.82 -0.55 -6.96
CA SER A 104 -14.26 0.55 -6.10
C SER A 104 -14.57 1.85 -6.86
N GLY A 105 -14.08 2.00 -8.10
CA GLY A 105 -14.18 3.25 -8.88
C GLY A 105 -13.38 4.43 -8.32
N LYS A 106 -12.65 4.26 -7.21
CA LYS A 106 -11.86 5.33 -6.55
C LYS A 106 -10.43 5.44 -7.09
N PHE A 107 -10.04 4.53 -7.98
CA PHE A 107 -8.69 4.41 -8.47
C PHE A 107 -8.68 4.37 -9.99
N ARG A 108 -7.61 4.94 -10.58
CA ARG A 108 -7.24 4.73 -11.98
C ARG A 108 -5.86 4.08 -12.05
N GLU A 109 -5.68 3.16 -12.98
CA GLU A 109 -4.37 2.55 -13.21
C GLU A 109 -3.43 3.53 -13.94
N LEU A 110 -2.19 3.62 -13.48
CA LEU A 110 -1.11 4.30 -14.19
C LEU A 110 -0.37 3.28 -15.07
N PRO A 111 0.20 3.71 -16.21
CA PRO A 111 1.03 2.84 -17.03
C PRO A 111 2.24 2.34 -16.23
N THR A 112 2.40 1.02 -16.10
CA THR A 112 3.53 0.38 -15.43
C THR A 112 4.11 -0.74 -16.25
N THR A 113 5.43 -0.90 -16.20
CA THR A 113 6.13 -2.09 -16.71
C THR A 113 6.50 -2.98 -15.53
N GLY A 114 5.83 -4.11 -15.36
CA GLY A 114 6.15 -5.08 -14.30
C GLY A 114 4.94 -5.75 -13.66
N ALA A 115 5.21 -6.60 -12.66
CA ALA A 115 4.19 -7.33 -11.91
C ALA A 115 3.43 -6.48 -10.89
N ILE A 116 4.04 -5.36 -10.46
CA ILE A 116 3.39 -4.40 -9.56
C ILE A 116 2.53 -3.46 -10.40
N ARG A 117 1.27 -3.32 -10.00
CA ARG A 117 0.33 -2.33 -10.55
C ARG A 117 0.34 -1.09 -9.67
N ILE A 118 0.39 0.08 -10.29
CA ILE A 118 0.33 1.37 -9.59
C ILE A 118 -0.99 2.04 -9.94
N LEU A 119 -1.78 2.33 -8.92
CA LEU A 119 -3.11 2.90 -9.03
C LEU A 119 -3.12 4.28 -8.36
N GLN A 120 -3.56 5.31 -9.08
CA GLN A 120 -3.75 6.63 -8.50
C GLN A 120 -5.15 6.76 -7.92
N ARG A 121 -5.25 7.20 -6.66
CA ARG A 121 -6.51 7.58 -6.03
C ARG A 121 -7.06 8.81 -6.75
N ILE A 122 -8.18 8.63 -7.42
CA ILE A 122 -8.93 9.73 -8.02
C ILE A 122 -9.43 10.56 -6.84
N ALA A 123 -9.18 11.87 -6.86
CA ALA A 123 -9.68 12.75 -5.82
C ALA A 123 -11.22 12.65 -5.83
N ALA A 124 -11.77 11.89 -4.88
CA ALA A 124 -13.15 12.09 -4.50
C ALA A 124 -13.16 13.48 -3.85
N CYS A 125 -13.98 14.40 -4.38
CA CYS A 125 -14.34 15.59 -3.62
C CYS A 125 -14.75 15.11 -2.21
N ASN A 126 -14.01 15.54 -1.18
CA ASN A 126 -14.47 15.42 0.19
C ASN A 126 -15.65 16.36 0.41
#